data_AF-A0A937KET9-F1
#
_entry.id   AF-A0A937KET9-F1
#
_cell.length_a   1.000
_cell.length_b   1.000
_cell.length_c   1.000
_cell.angle_alpha   90.00
_cell.angle_beta   90.00
_cell.angle_gamma   90.00
#
_symmetry.space_group_name_H-M   'P 1'
#
loop_
_entity.id
_entity.type
_entity.pdbx_description
1 polymer ?
#
loop_
_entity_poly.entity_id
_entity_poly.type
_entity_poly.pdbx_seq_one_letter_code
_entity_poly.pdbx_strand_id
1 'polypeptide(L)'
;MRIIKSYFFLIIVIFYNSYGQENLIKSIQLLDSNFQNEKFIFNKSEKINVVFDELTNRYKNYYYEIDHYDFDWNQSKLNKSEFLEGLDDIRIINYFKSYNTIQPYINYQFQIPDRNFKITKSGNYIVKVKNSKGKYVFKRKFVYLQQISLGSIEISKSREINFQDSNQKLKVTINCNDCNFSNNSFTYKLVIYKNYDLYNYKVINSPTYKLSQKVIYDNILFKGGTEFFNFDNSNILNTSIEIKKVEFNKNYITKLANDIIPSIYTYEPDINGKFIIKNNSKNPLTESEYSNVIFSLKTKNSFNNNIYLVGNFNDYKKNESSQLKFKNGLFQITLFLKQGFYNYKYIMKDENKNYEMANFWQTENEYTALLYEKRPDENYFKIKAIATNNSSNIVN
;
A
#
# COMPACT_ATOMS: atom_id res chain seq x y z
N MET A 1 -57.22 -11.39 39.34
CA MET A 1 -56.93 -10.36 38.31
C MET A 1 -55.48 -9.91 38.47
N ARG A 2 -54.55 -10.51 37.72
CA ARG A 2 -53.11 -10.23 37.79
C ARG A 2 -52.77 -9.15 36.76
N ILE A 3 -52.30 -8.00 37.22
CA ILE A 3 -51.85 -6.89 36.38
C ILE A 3 -50.42 -7.23 35.93
N ILE A 4 -50.25 -7.55 34.65
CA ILE A 4 -48.94 -7.73 34.01
C ILE A 4 -48.48 -6.34 33.56
N LYS A 5 -47.53 -5.74 34.30
CA LYS A 5 -46.79 -4.57 33.84
C LYS A 5 -45.76 -5.04 32.80
N SER A 6 -46.05 -4.80 31.53
CA SER A 6 -45.10 -4.96 30.43
C SER A 6 -44.13 -3.77 30.45
N TYR A 7 -42.87 -4.02 30.84
CA TYR A 7 -41.80 -3.04 30.71
C TYR A 7 -41.25 -3.11 29.28
N PHE A 8 -41.62 -2.12 28.46
CA PHE A 8 -41.08 -1.95 27.12
C PHE A 8 -39.68 -1.34 27.23
N PHE A 9 -38.65 -2.19 27.20
CA PHE A 9 -37.25 -1.75 27.22
C PHE A 9 -36.86 -1.28 25.81
N LEU A 10 -36.91 0.03 25.59
CA LEU A 10 -36.53 0.65 24.31
C LEU A 10 -35.00 0.68 24.22
N ILE A 11 -34.38 -0.34 23.63
CA ILE A 11 -32.95 -0.35 23.32
C ILE A 11 -32.74 0.61 22.13
N ILE A 12 -32.37 1.86 22.43
CA ILE A 12 -31.84 2.81 21.45
C ILE A 12 -30.42 2.33 21.11
N VAL A 13 -30.29 1.55 20.03
CA VAL A 13 -28.98 1.27 19.43
C VAL A 13 -28.57 2.52 18.68
N ILE A 14 -27.73 3.35 19.33
CA ILE A 14 -27.05 4.46 18.66
C ILE A 14 -26.02 3.83 17.73
N PHE A 15 -26.41 3.56 16.48
CA PHE A 15 -25.45 3.37 15.42
C PHE A 15 -24.70 4.70 15.22
N TYR A 16 -23.46 4.76 15.71
CA TYR A 16 -22.50 5.75 15.25
C TYR A 16 -22.23 5.52 13.76
N ASN A 17 -23.10 6.04 12.90
CA ASN A 17 -22.79 6.25 11.50
C ASN A 17 -21.87 7.47 11.38
N SER A 18 -20.59 7.30 11.72
CA SER A 18 -19.55 8.27 11.40
C SER A 18 -19.06 8.10 9.96
N TYR A 19 -19.96 8.12 8.97
CA TYR A 19 -19.61 8.09 7.56
C TYR A 19 -20.29 9.24 6.82
N GLY A 20 -19.58 10.36 6.73
CA GLY A 20 -20.02 11.53 5.96
C GLY A 20 -18.89 12.37 5.39
N GLN A 21 -17.63 11.90 5.43
CA GLN A 21 -16.49 12.70 4.97
C GLN A 21 -15.33 11.90 4.38
N GLU A 22 -15.56 10.66 3.94
CA GLU A 22 -14.51 9.82 3.34
C GLU A 22 -14.42 9.94 1.80
N ASN A 23 -15.37 10.58 1.11
CA ASN A 23 -15.44 10.50 -0.35
C ASN A 23 -14.69 11.57 -1.14
N LEU A 24 -14.11 12.59 -0.49
CA LEU A 24 -13.52 13.73 -1.21
C LEU A 24 -12.00 13.63 -1.39
N ILE A 25 -11.31 12.75 -0.68
CA ILE A 25 -9.84 12.75 -0.68
C ILE A 25 -9.35 11.58 -1.51
N LYS A 26 -8.50 11.88 -2.49
CA LYS A 26 -8.07 10.96 -3.54
C LYS A 26 -6.59 11.11 -3.85
N SER A 27 -6.06 10.16 -4.63
CA SER A 27 -4.70 10.20 -5.18
C SER A 27 -3.62 10.44 -4.13
N ILE A 28 -3.76 9.82 -2.95
CA ILE A 28 -2.78 9.98 -1.87
C ILE A 28 -1.52 9.20 -2.24
N GLN A 29 -0.38 9.90 -2.37
CA GLN A 29 0.93 9.34 -2.73
C GLN A 29 2.03 9.77 -1.76
N LEU A 30 3.00 8.88 -1.56
CA LEU A 30 4.28 9.15 -0.90
C LEU A 30 5.38 9.06 -1.95
N LEU A 31 5.84 10.21 -2.43
CA LEU A 31 6.78 10.31 -3.54
C LEU A 31 8.20 10.58 -3.03
N ASP A 32 9.18 10.16 -3.83
CA ASP A 32 10.59 10.54 -3.66
C ASP A 32 10.82 12.05 -3.83
N SER A 33 12.04 12.50 -3.53
CA SER A 33 12.42 13.92 -3.60
C SER A 33 12.13 14.59 -4.95
N ASN A 34 12.07 13.81 -6.04
CA ASN A 34 11.86 14.29 -7.40
C ASN A 34 10.38 14.28 -7.84
N PHE A 35 9.45 13.87 -6.97
CA PHE A 35 8.02 13.72 -7.29
C PHE A 35 7.74 12.71 -8.43
N GLN A 36 8.63 11.73 -8.63
CA GLN A 36 8.51 10.81 -9.76
C GLN A 36 8.10 9.41 -9.32
N ASN A 37 8.67 8.93 -8.22
CA ASN A 37 8.50 7.53 -7.82
C ASN A 37 7.78 7.43 -6.50
N GLU A 38 6.70 6.65 -6.48
CA GLU A 38 6.07 6.26 -5.24
C GLU A 38 6.91 5.20 -4.52
N LYS A 39 7.14 5.43 -3.23
CA LYS A 39 7.92 4.57 -2.34
C LYS A 39 7.24 4.49 -0.98
N PHE A 40 7.46 3.39 -0.28
CA PHE A 40 7.05 3.24 1.13
C PHE A 40 8.24 3.14 2.08
N ILE A 41 9.46 2.97 1.57
CA ILE A 41 10.70 2.94 2.35
C ILE A 41 11.55 4.12 1.94
N PHE A 42 11.99 4.89 2.94
CA PHE A 42 12.77 6.09 2.74
C PHE A 42 14.00 6.09 3.63
N ASN A 43 15.13 6.52 3.07
CA ASN A 43 16.38 6.69 3.80
C ASN A 43 16.46 8.09 4.45
N LYS A 44 17.30 8.24 5.48
CA LYS A 44 17.55 9.53 6.16
C LYS A 44 17.96 10.68 5.23
N SER A 45 18.57 10.39 4.08
CA SER A 45 18.96 11.40 3.09
C SER A 45 17.83 11.82 2.15
N GLU A 46 16.74 11.06 2.09
CA GLU A 46 15.61 11.31 1.20
C GLU A 46 14.57 12.19 1.89
N LYS A 47 13.88 13.01 1.08
CA LYS A 47 12.67 13.71 1.49
C LYS A 47 11.47 12.96 0.96
N ILE A 48 10.46 12.83 1.81
CA ILE A 48 9.19 12.21 1.49
C ILE A 48 8.23 13.33 1.08
N ASN A 49 7.83 13.35 -0.18
CA ASN A 49 6.81 14.26 -0.68
C ASN A 49 5.43 13.60 -0.53
N VAL A 50 4.60 14.09 0.39
CA VAL A 50 3.24 13.62 0.56
C VAL A 50 2.31 14.48 -0.29
N VAL A 51 1.55 13.84 -1.17
CA VAL A 51 0.63 14.52 -2.10
C VAL A 51 -0.74 13.87 -2.00
N PHE A 52 -1.81 14.68 -1.98
CA PHE A 52 -3.18 14.20 -2.09
C PHE A 52 -4.10 15.28 -2.65
N ASP A 53 -5.22 14.86 -3.22
CA ASP A 53 -6.22 15.76 -3.78
C ASP A 53 -7.48 15.77 -2.91
N GLU A 54 -8.08 16.95 -2.76
CA GLU A 54 -9.45 17.10 -2.30
C GLU A 54 -10.35 17.52 -3.47
N LEU A 55 -11.37 16.73 -3.78
CA LEU A 55 -12.33 16.94 -4.87
C LEU A 55 -13.33 18.08 -4.61
N THR A 56 -12.81 19.27 -4.28
CA THR A 56 -13.60 20.48 -4.09
C THR A 56 -12.86 21.70 -4.64
N ASN A 57 -13.58 22.80 -4.84
CA ASN A 57 -13.00 24.07 -5.31
C ASN A 57 -12.71 25.06 -4.14
N ARG A 58 -12.86 24.64 -2.89
CA ARG A 58 -12.72 25.53 -1.71
C ARG A 58 -11.58 25.06 -0.83
N TYR A 59 -10.65 25.99 -0.54
CA TYR A 59 -9.53 25.71 0.34
C TYR A 59 -10.00 25.32 1.74
N LYS A 60 -9.33 24.32 2.30
CA LYS A 60 -9.53 23.87 3.68
C LYS A 60 -8.19 23.77 4.37
N ASN A 61 -8.24 23.93 5.69
CA ASN A 61 -7.06 23.76 6.51
C ASN A 61 -6.94 22.29 6.89
N TYR A 62 -5.82 21.70 6.50
CA TYR A 62 -5.38 20.38 6.93
C TYR A 62 -4.13 20.50 7.75
N TYR A 63 -4.00 19.57 8.68
CA TYR A 63 -2.86 19.44 9.57
C TYR A 63 -2.37 18.02 9.51
N TYR A 64 -1.07 17.81 9.65
CA TYR A 64 -0.49 16.49 9.66
C TYR A 64 0.33 16.24 10.91
N GLU A 65 0.33 14.99 11.33
CA GLU A 65 1.10 14.50 12.46
C GLU A 65 1.71 13.14 12.11
N ILE A 66 2.76 12.76 12.83
CA ILE A 66 3.49 11.52 12.60
C ILE A 66 3.61 10.75 13.91
N ASP A 67 3.27 9.47 13.84
CA ASP A 67 3.39 8.55 14.96
C ASP A 67 4.31 7.38 14.60
N HIS A 68 5.07 6.92 15.58
CA HIS A 68 5.95 5.76 15.46
C HIS A 68 5.17 4.47 15.78
N TYR A 69 5.46 3.42 15.02
CA TYR A 69 4.86 2.08 15.10
C TYR A 69 5.94 1.01 15.20
N ASP A 70 5.58 -0.15 15.75
CA ASP A 70 6.46 -1.31 15.78
C ASP A 70 6.46 -2.09 14.45
N PHE A 71 7.18 -3.22 14.42
CA PHE A 71 7.31 -4.06 13.22
C PHE A 71 5.97 -4.64 12.72
N ASP A 72 4.95 -4.71 13.57
CA ASP A 72 3.62 -5.26 13.29
C ASP A 72 2.57 -4.16 13.11
N TRP A 73 3.01 -2.91 12.95
CA TRP A 73 2.15 -1.74 12.81
C TRP A 73 1.22 -1.47 14.00
N ASN A 74 1.64 -1.86 15.21
CA ASN A 74 1.05 -1.39 16.47
C ASN A 74 1.75 -0.12 16.96
N GLN A 75 1.00 0.80 17.57
CA GLN A 75 1.58 2.06 18.02
C GLN A 75 2.67 1.79 19.06
N SER A 76 3.85 2.38 18.87
CA SER A 76 4.98 2.14 19.77
C SER A 76 4.75 2.83 21.12
N LYS A 77 5.48 2.38 22.14
CA LYS A 77 5.47 2.99 23.48
C LYS A 77 6.34 4.24 23.58
N LEU A 78 6.88 4.72 22.45
CA LEU A 78 7.74 5.91 22.44
C LEU A 78 6.90 7.18 22.56
N ASN A 79 7.35 8.09 23.40
CA ASN A 79 6.84 9.45 23.40
C ASN A 79 7.32 10.19 22.14
N LYS A 80 6.55 11.16 21.65
CA LYS A 80 6.89 11.92 20.42
C LYS A 80 8.27 12.56 20.50
N SER A 81 8.62 13.14 21.64
CA SER A 81 9.93 13.75 21.88
C SER A 81 11.12 12.78 21.76
N GLU A 82 10.89 11.47 21.82
CA GLU A 82 11.96 10.48 21.67
C GLU A 82 12.33 10.18 20.22
N PHE A 83 11.42 10.41 19.27
CA PHE A 83 11.64 10.11 17.84
C PHE A 83 11.47 11.31 16.91
N LEU A 84 10.88 12.39 17.40
CA LEU A 84 10.59 13.62 16.68
C LEU A 84 11.21 14.79 17.42
N GLU A 85 12.13 15.47 16.75
CA GLU A 85 12.72 16.73 17.21
C GLU A 85 12.01 17.87 16.48
N GLY A 86 11.21 18.67 17.19
CA GLY A 86 10.49 19.81 16.62
C GLY A 86 9.00 19.84 16.98
N LEU A 87 8.22 20.48 16.13
CA LEU A 87 6.77 20.61 16.29
C LEU A 87 6.04 19.46 15.61
N ASP A 88 4.87 19.13 16.15
CA ASP A 88 3.91 18.22 15.54
C ASP A 88 2.60 18.98 15.28
N ASP A 89 1.65 18.34 14.59
CA ASP A 89 0.38 18.96 14.20
C ASP A 89 0.55 20.21 13.32
N ILE A 90 1.31 20.04 12.24
CA ILE A 90 1.74 21.14 11.37
C ILE A 90 0.67 21.39 10.31
N ARG A 91 0.30 22.67 10.13
CA ARG A 91 -0.62 23.08 9.06
C ARG A 91 0.02 22.92 7.69
N ILE A 92 -0.71 22.31 6.76
CA ILE A 92 -0.32 22.21 5.35
C ILE A 92 -0.56 23.58 4.67
N ILE A 93 0.52 24.20 4.22
CA ILE A 93 0.49 25.53 3.58
C ILE A 93 0.56 25.47 2.05
N ASN A 94 1.18 24.43 1.49
CA ASN A 94 1.33 24.29 0.04
C ASN A 94 0.14 23.55 -0.53
N TYR A 95 -0.69 24.28 -1.26
CA TYR A 95 -1.83 23.73 -1.99
C TYR A 95 -2.07 24.48 -3.29
N PHE A 96 -2.49 23.76 -4.31
CA PHE A 96 -2.65 24.27 -5.67
C PHE A 96 -4.02 23.87 -6.20
N LYS A 97 -4.72 24.80 -6.87
CA LYS A 97 -5.97 24.47 -7.55
C LYS A 97 -5.68 23.65 -8.79
N SER A 98 -6.62 22.77 -9.14
CA SER A 98 -6.61 22.13 -10.44
C SER A 98 -6.74 23.16 -11.56
N TYR A 99 -6.09 22.89 -12.69
CA TYR A 99 -6.04 23.78 -13.85
C TYR A 99 -6.51 23.05 -15.09
N ASN A 100 -7.45 23.66 -15.82
CA ASN A 100 -8.08 23.10 -17.03
C ASN A 100 -8.67 21.69 -16.86
N THR A 101 -9.24 21.40 -15.69
CA THR A 101 -9.96 20.15 -15.41
C THR A 101 -11.47 20.41 -15.25
N ILE A 102 -12.28 19.46 -15.72
CA ILE A 102 -13.73 19.39 -15.55
C ILE A 102 -14.06 19.08 -14.09
N GLN A 103 -13.37 18.13 -13.47
CA GLN A 103 -13.46 17.92 -12.03
C GLN A 103 -12.54 18.92 -11.31
N PRO A 104 -13.08 19.92 -10.58
CA PRO A 104 -12.25 20.79 -9.76
C PRO A 104 -11.73 20.03 -8.54
N TYR A 105 -10.45 20.23 -8.22
CA TYR A 105 -9.84 19.74 -6.99
C TYR A 105 -8.77 20.70 -6.48
N ILE A 106 -8.34 20.49 -5.24
CA ILE A 106 -7.20 21.17 -4.65
C ILE A 106 -6.17 20.09 -4.30
N ASN A 107 -4.98 20.22 -4.88
CA ASN A 107 -3.83 19.36 -4.64
C ASN A 107 -3.03 19.91 -3.45
N TYR A 108 -2.95 19.15 -2.36
CA TYR A 108 -2.18 19.50 -1.16
C TYR A 108 -0.85 18.75 -1.17
N GLN A 109 0.22 19.45 -0.79
CA GLN A 109 1.58 18.91 -0.80
C GLN A 109 2.32 19.30 0.48
N PHE A 110 3.10 18.38 1.04
CA PHE A 110 4.03 18.68 2.14
C PHE A 110 5.20 17.69 2.15
N GLN A 111 6.27 18.05 2.86
CA GLN A 111 7.49 17.26 2.93
C GLN A 111 7.72 16.70 4.33
N ILE A 112 8.27 15.49 4.41
CA ILE A 112 8.74 14.87 5.65
C ILE A 112 10.20 14.43 5.45
N PRO A 113 11.14 14.82 6.33
CA PRO A 113 11.01 15.88 7.33
C PRO A 113 10.86 17.28 6.66
N ASP A 114 10.34 18.26 7.40
CA ASP A 114 10.30 19.67 6.97
C ASP A 114 11.20 20.56 7.84
N ARG A 115 11.05 21.88 7.76
CA ARG A 115 11.82 22.83 8.59
C ARG A 115 11.40 22.83 10.06
N ASN A 116 10.22 22.31 10.37
CA ASN A 116 9.61 22.36 11.70
C ASN A 116 9.94 21.11 12.52
N PHE A 117 10.26 19.98 11.89
CA PHE A 117 10.68 18.78 12.61
C PHE A 117 11.64 17.86 11.85
N LYS A 118 12.34 17.01 12.60
CA LYS A 118 13.21 15.94 12.10
C LYS A 118 12.89 14.61 12.77
N ILE A 119 12.96 13.53 12.00
CA ILE A 119 12.84 12.16 12.50
C ILE A 119 14.22 11.65 12.92
N THR A 120 14.36 11.25 14.18
CA THR A 120 15.65 10.88 14.80
C THR A 120 15.89 9.38 14.94
N LYS A 121 14.82 8.57 14.91
CA LYS A 121 14.87 7.11 15.05
C LYS A 121 14.46 6.41 13.76
N SER A 122 15.05 5.24 13.48
CA SER A 122 14.55 4.35 12.43
C SER A 122 13.33 3.55 12.92
N GLY A 123 12.42 3.22 12.01
CA GLY A 123 11.22 2.47 12.37
C GLY A 123 10.09 2.61 11.36
N ASN A 124 8.94 2.09 11.76
CA ASN A 124 7.69 2.23 11.03
C ASN A 124 6.98 3.49 11.49
N TYR A 125 6.42 4.24 10.54
CA TYR A 125 5.74 5.49 10.81
C TYR A 125 4.41 5.54 10.07
N ILE A 126 3.44 6.20 10.69
CA ILE A 126 2.19 6.56 10.02
C ILE A 126 2.06 8.07 10.02
N VAL A 127 2.01 8.65 8.84
CA VAL A 127 1.55 10.03 8.67
C VAL A 127 0.03 10.05 8.69
N LYS A 128 -0.53 10.90 9.55
CA LYS A 128 -1.97 11.10 9.70
C LYS A 128 -2.28 12.53 9.31
N VAL A 129 -3.27 12.71 8.45
CA VAL A 129 -3.78 14.04 8.08
C VAL A 129 -5.15 14.21 8.67
N LYS A 130 -5.38 15.35 9.34
CA LYS A 130 -6.66 15.73 9.96
C LYS A 130 -7.13 17.08 9.47
N ASN A 131 -8.44 17.28 9.47
CA ASN A 131 -9.06 18.55 9.09
C ASN A 131 -9.04 19.55 10.26
N SER A 132 -9.49 20.78 10.02
CA SER A 132 -9.62 21.83 11.04
C SER A 132 -10.52 21.49 12.23
N LYS A 133 -11.34 20.43 12.14
CA LYS A 133 -12.18 19.93 13.23
C LYS A 133 -11.50 18.81 14.04
N GLY A 134 -10.23 18.50 13.75
CA GLY A 134 -9.48 17.42 14.39
C GLY A 134 -9.83 16.01 13.90
N LYS A 135 -10.70 15.86 12.89
CA LYS A 135 -11.07 14.55 12.35
C LYS A 135 -10.01 14.07 11.35
N TYR A 136 -9.50 12.85 11.55
CA TYR A 136 -8.60 12.21 10.59
C TYR A 136 -9.29 11.96 9.26
N VAL A 137 -8.55 12.27 8.19
CA VAL A 137 -8.98 12.24 6.80
C VAL A 137 -8.39 11.02 6.12
N PHE A 138 -7.09 10.82 6.29
CA PHE A 138 -6.40 9.61 5.86
C PHE A 138 -5.18 9.33 6.74
N LYS A 139 -4.67 8.10 6.59
CA LYS A 139 -3.44 7.62 7.20
C LYS A 139 -2.62 6.90 6.14
N ARG A 140 -1.30 7.14 6.12
CA ARG A 140 -0.37 6.43 5.22
C ARG A 140 0.82 5.92 6.00
N LYS A 141 1.15 4.66 5.73
CA LYS A 141 2.26 3.92 6.32
C LYS A 141 3.53 4.20 5.50
N PHE A 142 4.65 4.39 6.18
CA PHE A 142 5.97 4.39 5.56
C PHE A 142 7.01 3.87 6.55
N VAL A 143 8.14 3.43 6.03
CA VAL A 143 9.29 2.95 6.78
C VAL A 143 10.40 3.97 6.62
N TYR A 144 11.00 4.39 7.73
CA TYR A 144 12.10 5.33 7.74
C TYR A 144 13.38 4.64 8.21
N LEU A 145 14.40 4.66 7.36
CA LEU A 145 15.68 4.02 7.56
C LEU A 145 16.76 5.03 7.94
N GLN A 146 17.63 4.61 8.84
CA GLN A 146 18.84 5.35 9.21
C GLN A 146 20.07 4.57 8.74
N GLN A 147 21.09 4.45 9.58
CA GLN A 147 22.27 3.66 9.30
C GLN A 147 21.92 2.19 9.47
N ILE A 148 21.87 1.47 8.35
CA ILE A 148 21.44 0.08 8.26
C ILE A 148 22.45 -0.74 7.47
N SER A 149 22.54 -2.03 7.78
CA SER A 149 23.33 -2.99 7.00
C SER A 149 22.56 -3.48 5.79
N LEU A 150 23.28 -3.80 4.71
CA LEU A 150 22.71 -4.38 3.50
C LEU A 150 22.78 -5.90 3.57
N GLY A 151 21.64 -6.56 3.36
CA GLY A 151 21.56 -8.00 3.17
C GLY A 151 21.34 -8.37 1.71
N SER A 152 21.14 -9.67 1.46
CA SER A 152 20.79 -10.22 0.15
C SER A 152 19.57 -11.14 0.25
N ILE A 153 18.79 -11.19 -0.83
CA ILE A 153 17.70 -12.15 -1.02
C ILE A 153 18.05 -12.99 -2.24
N GLU A 154 18.11 -14.30 -2.07
CA GLU A 154 18.16 -15.27 -3.17
C GLU A 154 16.74 -15.80 -3.42
N ILE A 155 16.32 -15.84 -4.67
CA ILE A 155 14.98 -16.30 -5.08
C ILE A 155 15.16 -17.55 -5.95
N SER A 156 14.51 -18.64 -5.56
CA SER A 156 14.58 -19.92 -6.23
C SER A 156 13.23 -20.61 -6.28
N LYS A 157 13.14 -21.70 -7.05
CA LYS A 157 11.96 -22.57 -7.01
C LYS A 157 11.91 -23.37 -5.71
N SER A 158 10.69 -23.67 -5.27
CA SER A 158 10.54 -24.68 -4.22
C SER A 158 10.98 -26.05 -4.73
N ARG A 159 11.68 -26.83 -3.88
CA ARG A 159 11.99 -28.24 -4.15
C ARG A 159 10.81 -29.16 -3.83
N GLU A 160 9.82 -28.67 -3.10
CA GLU A 160 8.61 -29.40 -2.79
C GLU A 160 7.65 -29.36 -3.99
N ILE A 161 7.32 -30.53 -4.55
CA ILE A 161 6.53 -30.70 -5.77
C ILE A 161 5.22 -29.90 -5.72
N ASN A 162 4.52 -29.92 -4.59
CA ASN A 162 3.24 -29.21 -4.41
C ASN A 162 3.34 -27.69 -4.55
N PHE A 163 4.53 -27.11 -4.36
CA PHE A 163 4.76 -25.66 -4.35
C PHE A 163 5.67 -25.20 -5.49
N GLN A 164 6.22 -26.12 -6.28
CA GLN A 164 7.23 -25.83 -7.29
C GLN A 164 6.68 -24.89 -8.38
N ASP A 165 5.45 -25.11 -8.82
CA ASP A 165 4.86 -24.35 -9.93
C ASP A 165 4.15 -23.06 -9.50
N SER A 166 3.82 -22.93 -8.20
CA SER A 166 2.99 -21.83 -7.69
C SER A 166 3.71 -20.89 -6.75
N ASN A 167 4.82 -21.31 -6.14
CA ASN A 167 5.52 -20.53 -5.12
C ASN A 167 6.94 -20.15 -5.54
N GLN A 168 7.39 -19.05 -4.95
CA GLN A 168 8.77 -18.58 -4.96
C GLN A 168 9.36 -18.82 -3.57
N LYS A 169 10.52 -19.48 -3.53
CA LYS A 169 11.29 -19.70 -2.31
C LYS A 169 12.31 -18.58 -2.16
N LEU A 170 12.34 -17.97 -0.98
CA LEU A 170 13.31 -16.94 -0.62
C LEU A 170 14.31 -17.48 0.40
N LYS A 171 15.56 -17.09 0.22
CA LYS A 171 16.62 -17.21 1.21
C LYS A 171 17.20 -15.82 1.47
N VAL A 172 17.03 -15.33 2.70
CA VAL A 172 17.47 -14.00 3.12
C VAL A 172 18.75 -14.15 3.95
N THR A 173 19.81 -13.48 3.54
CA THR A 173 21.09 -13.45 4.25
C THR A 173 21.38 -12.03 4.71
N ILE A 174 21.65 -11.85 6.00
CA ILE A 174 21.95 -10.54 6.56
C ILE A 174 23.29 -10.61 7.27
N ASN A 175 24.20 -9.74 6.84
CA ASN A 175 25.47 -9.49 7.53
C ASN A 175 25.33 -8.16 8.27
N CYS A 176 25.56 -8.16 9.57
CA CYS A 176 25.44 -6.96 10.41
C CYS A 176 26.56 -6.93 11.43
N ASN A 177 27.50 -6.01 11.26
CA ASN A 177 28.67 -5.88 12.14
C ASN A 177 28.30 -5.38 13.54
N ASP A 178 27.28 -4.52 13.62
CA ASP A 178 26.79 -3.92 14.86
C ASP A 178 25.68 -4.74 15.55
N CYS A 179 25.37 -5.93 15.01
CA CYS A 179 24.39 -6.84 15.59
C CYS A 179 25.13 -7.92 16.38
N ASN A 180 24.61 -8.25 17.56
CA ASN A 180 25.08 -9.40 18.32
C ASN A 180 24.02 -10.48 18.28
N PHE A 181 24.07 -11.31 17.24
CA PHE A 181 23.10 -12.36 17.10
C PHE A 181 23.23 -13.36 18.24
N SER A 182 24.44 -13.77 18.64
CA SER A 182 24.65 -14.84 19.63
C SER A 182 23.97 -14.58 20.99
N ASN A 183 23.74 -13.32 21.35
CA ASN A 183 23.03 -12.95 22.56
C ASN A 183 21.52 -13.25 22.46
N ASN A 184 21.05 -14.23 23.24
CA ASN A 184 19.63 -14.61 23.27
C ASN A 184 18.72 -13.61 23.99
N SER A 185 19.28 -12.62 24.69
CA SER A 185 18.48 -11.53 25.26
C SER A 185 17.97 -10.55 24.19
N PHE A 186 18.58 -10.55 22.99
CA PHE A 186 18.16 -9.67 21.90
C PHE A 186 17.07 -10.36 21.08
N THR A 187 16.00 -9.65 20.80
CA THR A 187 14.89 -10.16 19.98
C THR A 187 15.05 -9.66 18.55
N TYR A 188 15.20 -10.60 17.61
CA TYR A 188 15.23 -10.31 16.18
C TYR A 188 13.92 -10.73 15.51
N LYS A 189 13.42 -9.90 14.59
CA LYS A 189 12.25 -10.20 13.76
C LYS A 189 12.54 -9.82 12.31
N LEU A 190 12.40 -10.77 11.39
CA LEU A 190 12.50 -10.48 9.96
C LEU A 190 11.09 -10.28 9.40
N VAL A 191 10.84 -9.12 8.79
CA VAL A 191 9.58 -8.84 8.09
C VAL A 191 9.85 -8.75 6.61
N ILE A 192 9.14 -9.55 5.81
CA ILE A 192 9.30 -9.58 4.36
C ILE A 192 8.01 -9.11 3.71
N TYR A 193 8.12 -8.08 2.89
CA TYR A 193 7.07 -7.53 2.05
C TYR A 193 7.22 -8.07 0.62
N LYS A 194 6.10 -8.43 0.01
CA LYS A 194 6.00 -8.76 -1.42
C LYS A 194 5.40 -7.56 -2.15
N ASN A 195 6.11 -7.06 -3.15
CA ASN A 195 5.81 -5.87 -3.92
C ASN A 195 5.56 -4.65 -3.01
N TYR A 196 4.70 -3.72 -3.45
CA TYR A 196 4.34 -2.52 -2.68
C TYR A 196 3.15 -2.76 -1.73
N ASP A 197 2.83 -4.03 -1.40
CA ASP A 197 1.71 -4.39 -0.53
C ASP A 197 2.12 -4.51 0.95
N LEU A 198 1.94 -3.43 1.70
CA LEU A 198 2.18 -3.39 3.15
C LEU A 198 1.23 -4.26 3.99
N TYR A 199 0.20 -4.85 3.39
CA TYR A 199 -0.73 -5.77 4.06
C TYR A 199 -0.41 -7.24 3.77
N ASN A 200 0.49 -7.52 2.82
CA ASN A 200 0.94 -8.87 2.49
C ASN A 200 2.39 -9.08 2.91
N TYR A 201 2.62 -9.08 4.23
CA TYR A 201 3.93 -9.35 4.81
C TYR A 201 3.97 -10.68 5.56
N LYS A 202 5.19 -11.22 5.71
CA LYS A 202 5.46 -12.36 6.58
C LYS A 202 6.45 -11.96 7.67
N VAL A 203 6.13 -12.32 8.90
CA VAL A 203 7.04 -12.16 10.06
C VAL A 203 7.69 -13.50 10.35
N ILE A 204 9.02 -13.54 10.32
CA ILE A 204 9.82 -14.71 10.69
C ILE A 204 10.56 -14.40 12.00
N ASN A 205 10.30 -15.24 13.00
CA ASN A 205 10.76 -15.02 14.37
C ASN A 205 12.17 -15.55 14.64
N SER A 206 12.60 -16.57 13.89
CA SER A 206 13.84 -17.29 14.16
C SER A 206 14.58 -17.56 12.86
N PRO A 207 15.90 -17.30 12.80
CA PRO A 207 16.71 -17.66 11.65
C PRO A 207 16.93 -19.18 11.55
N THR A 208 17.18 -19.66 10.34
CA THR A 208 17.58 -21.06 10.09
C THR A 208 19.01 -21.30 10.54
N TYR A 209 19.91 -20.34 10.26
CA TYR A 209 21.30 -20.38 10.69
C TYR A 209 21.69 -19.06 11.35
N LYS A 210 22.44 -19.18 12.44
CA LYS A 210 22.85 -18.06 13.30
C LYS A 210 24.35 -18.14 13.55
N LEU A 211 25.08 -17.16 13.05
CA LEU A 211 26.50 -16.92 13.30
C LEU A 211 26.64 -15.59 14.05
N SER A 212 27.84 -15.26 14.54
CA SER A 212 28.06 -14.06 15.36
C SER A 212 27.55 -12.75 14.71
N GLN A 213 27.90 -12.53 13.43
CA GLN A 213 27.56 -11.32 12.65
C GLN A 213 26.72 -11.61 11.40
N LYS A 214 26.27 -12.86 11.23
CA LYS A 214 25.53 -13.29 10.04
C LYS A 214 24.33 -14.15 10.44
N VAL A 215 23.17 -13.84 9.89
CA VAL A 215 21.96 -14.65 10.02
C VAL A 215 21.43 -15.02 8.64
N ILE A 216 20.93 -16.25 8.53
CA ILE A 216 20.34 -16.77 7.30
C ILE A 216 18.95 -17.29 7.64
N TYR A 217 17.96 -16.81 6.90
CA TYR A 217 16.60 -17.30 6.91
C TYR A 217 16.36 -17.99 5.57
N ASP A 218 16.24 -19.31 5.59
CA ASP A 218 16.01 -20.12 4.39
C ASP A 218 14.60 -20.75 4.43
N ASN A 219 14.15 -21.22 3.26
CA ASN A 219 12.88 -21.90 3.06
C ASN A 219 11.63 -21.04 3.32
N ILE A 220 11.71 -19.75 3.00
CA ILE A 220 10.56 -18.85 3.10
C ILE A 220 9.77 -18.92 1.80
N LEU A 221 8.58 -19.52 1.84
CA LEU A 221 7.74 -19.68 0.66
C LEU A 221 6.77 -18.51 0.50
N PHE A 222 6.73 -17.87 -0.67
CA PHE A 222 5.67 -16.94 -1.08
C PHE A 222 4.92 -17.52 -2.27
N LYS A 223 3.62 -17.29 -2.37
CA LYS A 223 2.92 -17.59 -3.62
C LYS A 223 3.36 -16.59 -4.69
N GLY A 224 3.67 -17.05 -5.89
CA GLY A 224 4.16 -16.19 -6.97
C GLY A 224 3.11 -15.21 -7.49
N GLY A 225 1.82 -15.57 -7.45
CA GLY A 225 0.74 -14.71 -7.95
C GLY A 225 0.74 -14.63 -9.47
N THR A 226 0.14 -13.58 -10.03
CA THR A 226 0.23 -13.23 -11.46
C THR A 226 0.95 -11.90 -11.64
N GLU A 227 1.28 -11.50 -12.87
CA GLU A 227 1.57 -10.09 -13.15
C GLU A 227 0.31 -9.24 -12.83
N PHE A 228 0.51 -7.95 -12.56
CA PHE A 228 -0.59 -7.01 -12.38
C PHE A 228 -1.23 -6.66 -13.73
N PHE A 229 -2.56 -6.65 -13.75
CA PHE A 229 -3.27 -5.99 -14.84
C PHE A 229 -2.95 -4.50 -14.84
N ASN A 230 -3.01 -3.88 -16.01
CA ASN A 230 -2.72 -2.47 -16.13
C ASN A 230 -3.71 -1.75 -17.07
N PHE A 231 -3.75 -0.43 -16.95
CA PHE A 231 -4.33 0.45 -17.97
C PHE A 231 -3.61 1.80 -17.92
N ASP A 232 -3.54 2.48 -19.05
CA ASP A 232 -3.00 3.83 -19.17
C ASP A 232 -4.04 4.79 -19.75
N ASN A 233 -4.55 5.69 -18.92
CA ASN A 233 -5.43 6.78 -19.36
C ASN A 233 -4.75 8.16 -19.25
N SER A 234 -3.41 8.21 -19.32
CA SER A 234 -2.63 9.46 -19.34
C SER A 234 -3.12 10.42 -20.45
N ASN A 235 -3.60 9.87 -21.56
CA ASN A 235 -4.47 10.59 -22.49
C ASN A 235 -5.92 10.13 -22.29
N ILE A 236 -6.76 11.00 -21.75
CA ILE A 236 -8.11 10.62 -21.29
C ILE A 236 -9.02 10.13 -22.40
N LEU A 237 -8.82 10.61 -23.64
CA LEU A 237 -9.67 10.28 -24.79
C LEU A 237 -9.21 9.03 -25.54
N ASN A 238 -8.01 8.52 -25.24
CA ASN A 238 -7.46 7.39 -25.98
C ASN A 238 -8.07 6.06 -25.56
N THR A 239 -8.23 5.18 -26.54
CA THR A 239 -8.52 3.75 -26.34
C THR A 239 -7.27 2.92 -26.55
N SER A 240 -7.21 1.76 -25.91
CA SER A 240 -6.12 0.78 -26.03
C SER A 240 -6.67 -0.64 -26.01
N ILE A 241 -5.81 -1.65 -25.97
CA ILE A 241 -6.24 -3.05 -25.81
C ILE A 241 -6.97 -3.22 -24.45
N GLU A 242 -6.49 -2.52 -23.42
CA GLU A 242 -7.02 -2.51 -22.06
C GLU A 242 -8.20 -1.52 -21.91
N ILE A 243 -8.26 -0.44 -22.71
CA ILE A 243 -9.33 0.56 -22.68
C ILE A 243 -10.26 0.37 -23.88
N LYS A 244 -11.38 -0.31 -23.64
CA LYS A 244 -12.40 -0.61 -24.65
C LYS A 244 -13.06 0.65 -25.24
N LYS A 245 -13.42 1.61 -24.39
CA LYS A 245 -14.12 2.84 -24.82
C LYS A 245 -13.98 3.94 -23.78
N VAL A 246 -13.95 5.18 -24.25
CA VAL A 246 -14.12 6.37 -23.41
C VAL A 246 -15.43 7.06 -23.78
N GLU A 247 -16.21 7.44 -22.77
CA GLU A 247 -17.45 8.20 -22.91
C GLU A 247 -17.37 9.47 -22.06
N PHE A 248 -18.19 10.45 -22.40
CA PHE A 248 -18.32 11.68 -21.62
C PHE A 248 -19.76 11.85 -21.16
N ASN A 249 -19.98 11.90 -19.84
CA ASN A 249 -21.27 12.23 -19.24
C ASN A 249 -21.04 13.01 -17.94
N LYS A 250 -21.01 14.34 -18.04
CA LYS A 250 -20.57 15.30 -17.00
C LYS A 250 -19.08 15.15 -16.63
N ASN A 251 -18.63 13.93 -16.37
CA ASN A 251 -17.23 13.54 -16.21
C ASN A 251 -16.88 12.50 -17.28
N TYR A 252 -15.59 12.29 -17.51
CA TYR A 252 -15.12 11.18 -18.34
C TYR A 252 -15.46 9.84 -17.70
N ILE A 253 -15.74 8.86 -18.55
CA ILE A 253 -15.98 7.47 -18.18
C ILE A 253 -15.02 6.62 -19.03
N THR A 254 -14.06 5.98 -18.37
CA THR A 254 -13.10 5.08 -19.01
C THR A 254 -13.56 3.65 -18.78
N LYS A 255 -14.03 2.98 -19.82
CA LYS A 255 -14.48 1.58 -19.74
C LYS A 255 -13.35 0.65 -20.17
N LEU A 256 -12.87 -0.15 -19.23
CA LEU A 256 -11.83 -1.14 -19.51
C LEU A 256 -12.41 -2.34 -20.28
N ALA A 257 -11.52 -3.07 -20.95
CA ALA A 257 -11.79 -4.38 -21.48
C ALA A 257 -12.14 -5.37 -20.35
N ASN A 258 -12.68 -6.52 -20.70
CA ASN A 258 -13.00 -7.54 -19.71
C ASN A 258 -11.74 -8.34 -19.40
N ASP A 259 -11.29 -8.27 -18.16
CA ASP A 259 -10.15 -9.06 -17.70
C ASP A 259 -10.55 -10.53 -17.57
N ILE A 260 -9.59 -11.41 -17.82
CA ILE A 260 -9.71 -12.86 -17.64
C ILE A 260 -8.49 -13.30 -16.86
N ILE A 261 -8.69 -14.03 -15.77
CA ILE A 261 -7.58 -14.57 -15.00
C ILE A 261 -6.83 -15.60 -15.87
N PRO A 262 -5.52 -15.44 -16.09
CA PRO A 262 -4.74 -16.35 -16.92
C PRO A 262 -4.66 -17.74 -16.28
N SER A 263 -4.82 -18.78 -17.10
CA SER A 263 -4.64 -20.19 -16.67
C SER A 263 -3.21 -20.69 -16.85
N ILE A 264 -2.42 -20.00 -17.67
CA ILE A 264 -1.00 -20.25 -17.91
C ILE A 264 -0.23 -18.95 -17.77
N TYR A 265 1.02 -19.03 -17.35
CA TYR A 265 1.87 -17.84 -17.24
C TYR A 265 2.09 -17.21 -18.62
N THR A 266 1.92 -15.90 -18.69
CA THR A 266 2.28 -15.06 -19.84
C THR A 266 3.08 -13.89 -19.30
N TYR A 267 4.17 -13.56 -19.98
CA TYR A 267 5.02 -12.44 -19.58
C TYR A 267 4.34 -11.12 -19.98
N GLU A 268 3.94 -10.34 -18.98
CA GLU A 268 3.38 -9.00 -19.12
C GLU A 268 4.11 -8.06 -18.16
N PRO A 269 5.10 -7.27 -18.62
CA PRO A 269 5.85 -6.38 -17.77
C PRO A 269 4.95 -5.38 -17.03
N ASP A 270 5.18 -5.19 -15.74
CA ASP A 270 4.43 -4.26 -14.91
C ASP A 270 5.36 -3.41 -14.02
N ILE A 271 4.78 -2.61 -13.12
CA ILE A 271 5.51 -1.82 -12.12
C ILE A 271 5.15 -2.27 -10.69
N ASN A 272 4.93 -3.57 -10.51
CA ASN A 272 4.69 -4.27 -9.24
C ASN A 272 3.57 -3.65 -8.38
N GLY A 273 2.49 -3.18 -9.02
CA GLY A 273 1.29 -2.67 -8.35
C GLY A 273 1.26 -1.17 -8.08
N LYS A 274 2.31 -0.44 -8.47
CA LYS A 274 2.35 1.03 -8.40
C LYS A 274 1.34 1.68 -9.35
N PHE A 275 1.11 2.96 -9.14
CA PHE A 275 0.44 3.82 -10.10
C PHE A 275 1.21 5.13 -10.26
N ILE A 276 1.09 5.74 -11.42
CA ILE A 276 1.81 6.96 -11.79
C ILE A 276 0.78 7.95 -12.33
N ILE A 277 0.60 9.07 -11.62
CA ILE A 277 -0.22 10.18 -12.12
C ILE A 277 0.53 10.85 -13.25
N LYS A 278 -0.06 10.80 -14.44
CA LYS A 278 0.56 11.30 -15.66
C LYS A 278 -0.49 11.80 -16.64
N ASN A 279 -0.12 12.83 -17.37
CA ASN A 279 -0.81 13.31 -18.55
C ASN A 279 0.23 13.97 -19.48
N ASN A 280 -0.20 14.52 -20.60
CA ASN A 280 0.68 15.22 -21.55
C ASN A 280 1.01 16.67 -21.15
N SER A 281 0.71 17.06 -19.92
CA SER A 281 0.85 18.43 -19.44
C SER A 281 2.20 18.67 -18.74
N LYS A 282 2.47 19.92 -18.32
CA LYS A 282 3.70 20.25 -17.61
C LYS A 282 3.63 19.84 -16.13
N ASN A 283 2.45 19.90 -15.53
CA ASN A 283 2.25 19.54 -14.13
C ASN A 283 1.06 18.56 -13.96
N PRO A 284 1.30 17.24 -14.11
CA PRO A 284 0.27 16.22 -13.95
C PRO A 284 -0.43 16.23 -12.57
N LEU A 285 0.22 16.75 -11.52
CA LEU A 285 -0.37 16.82 -10.18
C LEU A 285 -1.54 17.81 -10.10
N THR A 286 -1.60 18.84 -10.95
CA THR A 286 -2.67 19.84 -10.95
C THR A 286 -3.46 19.89 -12.25
N GLU A 287 -2.93 19.33 -13.32
CA GLU A 287 -3.50 19.43 -14.67
C GLU A 287 -4.11 18.10 -15.16
N SER A 288 -4.00 17.01 -14.37
CA SER A 288 -4.65 15.74 -14.72
C SER A 288 -6.13 15.72 -14.31
N GLU A 289 -6.96 15.20 -15.19
CA GLU A 289 -8.41 15.03 -15.02
C GLU A 289 -8.76 13.82 -14.14
N TYR A 290 -9.99 13.78 -13.63
CA TYR A 290 -10.57 12.57 -13.04
C TYR A 290 -11.60 11.91 -13.96
N SER A 291 -11.59 10.58 -13.99
CA SER A 291 -12.50 9.75 -14.76
C SER A 291 -13.11 8.65 -13.92
N ASN A 292 -14.35 8.29 -14.24
CA ASN A 292 -15.00 7.09 -13.73
C ASN A 292 -14.46 5.89 -14.50
N VAL A 293 -13.52 5.16 -13.91
CA VAL A 293 -12.92 3.96 -14.50
C VAL A 293 -13.77 2.74 -14.14
N ILE A 294 -14.30 2.07 -15.14
CA ILE A 294 -15.12 0.86 -14.99
C ILE A 294 -14.24 -0.36 -15.23
N PHE A 295 -13.95 -1.08 -14.16
CA PHE A 295 -13.25 -2.36 -14.17
C PHE A 295 -14.26 -3.48 -14.39
N SER A 296 -13.88 -4.49 -15.18
CA SER A 296 -14.74 -5.63 -15.50
C SER A 296 -13.94 -6.92 -15.51
N LEU A 297 -14.29 -7.84 -14.63
CA LEU A 297 -13.70 -9.18 -14.55
C LEU A 297 -14.70 -10.22 -15.07
N LYS A 298 -14.27 -10.99 -16.08
CA LYS A 298 -15.00 -12.16 -16.57
C LYS A 298 -14.42 -13.42 -15.95
N THR A 299 -15.25 -14.17 -15.24
CA THR A 299 -14.84 -15.45 -14.65
C THR A 299 -15.90 -16.52 -14.87
N LYS A 300 -15.45 -17.75 -15.03
CA LYS A 300 -16.30 -18.95 -15.20
C LYS A 300 -16.82 -19.47 -13.85
N ASN A 301 -16.16 -19.10 -12.75
CA ASN A 301 -16.46 -19.66 -11.44
C ASN A 301 -17.50 -18.79 -10.72
N SER A 302 -18.50 -19.44 -10.13
CA SER A 302 -19.44 -18.84 -9.20
C SER A 302 -18.73 -18.57 -7.87
N PHE A 303 -17.95 -17.50 -7.79
CA PHE A 303 -17.36 -17.07 -6.53
C PHE A 303 -18.42 -16.41 -5.64
N ASN A 304 -18.32 -16.60 -4.32
CA ASN A 304 -19.16 -15.94 -3.32
C ASN A 304 -18.86 -14.43 -3.23
N ASN A 305 -19.16 -13.63 -4.27
CA ASN A 305 -19.16 -12.15 -4.34
C ASN A 305 -18.08 -11.34 -3.56
N ASN A 306 -16.98 -11.97 -3.16
CA ASN A 306 -15.95 -11.41 -2.27
C ASN A 306 -14.66 -11.18 -3.06
N ILE A 307 -14.80 -10.61 -4.25
CA ILE A 307 -13.69 -10.21 -5.10
C ILE A 307 -13.46 -8.72 -4.90
N TYR A 308 -12.21 -8.35 -4.66
CA TYR A 308 -11.80 -6.98 -4.40
C TYR A 308 -10.75 -6.56 -5.44
N LEU A 309 -10.92 -5.35 -5.96
CA LEU A 309 -9.93 -4.69 -6.81
C LEU A 309 -8.90 -3.99 -5.93
N VAL A 310 -7.64 -4.38 -6.03
CA VAL A 310 -6.57 -3.82 -5.20
C VAL A 310 -5.41 -3.31 -6.04
N GLY A 311 -4.73 -2.30 -5.52
CA GLY A 311 -3.48 -1.78 -6.05
C GLY A 311 -2.95 -0.70 -5.11
N ASN A 312 -1.81 -0.10 -5.44
CA ASN A 312 -1.25 0.91 -4.55
C ASN A 312 -2.14 2.17 -4.46
N PHE A 313 -2.90 2.49 -5.52
CA PHE A 313 -3.82 3.64 -5.56
C PHE A 313 -4.94 3.58 -4.51
N ASN A 314 -5.29 2.40 -4.00
CA ASN A 314 -6.23 2.23 -2.91
C ASN A 314 -5.60 1.62 -1.65
N ASP A 315 -4.25 1.64 -1.57
CA ASP A 315 -3.46 1.11 -0.44
C ASP A 315 -3.80 -0.37 -0.16
N TYR A 316 -4.05 -1.13 -1.23
CA TYR A 316 -4.41 -2.55 -1.19
C TYR A 316 -5.60 -2.91 -0.28
N LYS A 317 -6.44 -1.92 0.07
CA LYS A 317 -7.56 -2.09 1.00
C LYS A 317 -8.66 -2.92 0.37
N LYS A 318 -9.18 -3.89 1.14
CA LYS A 318 -10.26 -4.82 0.76
C LYS A 318 -11.51 -4.50 1.59
N ASN A 319 -12.19 -3.43 1.21
CA ASN A 319 -13.39 -2.92 1.86
C ASN A 319 -14.51 -2.74 0.83
N GLU A 320 -15.67 -2.22 1.25
CA GLU A 320 -16.82 -2.02 0.36
C GLU A 320 -16.49 -1.14 -0.86
N SER A 321 -15.54 -0.20 -0.73
CA SER A 321 -15.13 0.69 -1.82
C SER A 321 -14.28 0.01 -2.89
N SER A 322 -13.75 -1.19 -2.62
CA SER A 322 -12.98 -1.99 -3.56
C SER A 322 -13.67 -3.30 -3.96
N GLN A 323 -14.85 -3.61 -3.40
CA GLN A 323 -15.57 -4.84 -3.69
C GLN A 323 -16.30 -4.78 -5.03
N LEU A 324 -16.07 -5.79 -5.88
CA LEU A 324 -16.75 -5.92 -7.16
C LEU A 324 -18.19 -6.43 -6.95
N LYS A 325 -19.10 -5.94 -7.79
CA LYS A 325 -20.49 -6.38 -7.82
C LYS A 325 -20.74 -7.22 -9.06
N PHE A 326 -21.38 -8.37 -8.88
CA PHE A 326 -21.76 -9.23 -9.99
C PHE A 326 -23.00 -8.67 -10.71
N LYS A 327 -22.87 -8.39 -12.01
CA LYS A 327 -23.96 -7.91 -12.87
C LYS A 327 -23.78 -8.45 -14.29
N ASN A 328 -24.84 -9.03 -14.86
CA ASN A 328 -24.88 -9.50 -16.26
C ASN A 328 -23.72 -10.44 -16.65
N GLY A 329 -23.33 -11.36 -15.75
CA GLY A 329 -22.26 -12.32 -16.00
C GLY A 329 -20.83 -11.76 -15.83
N LEU A 330 -20.68 -10.53 -15.34
CA LEU A 330 -19.40 -9.88 -15.09
C LEU A 330 -19.34 -9.35 -13.66
N PHE A 331 -18.17 -9.42 -13.04
CA PHE A 331 -17.89 -8.67 -11.83
C PHE A 331 -17.41 -7.28 -12.21
N GLN A 332 -18.05 -6.23 -11.71
CA GLN A 332 -17.75 -4.85 -12.08
C GLN A 332 -17.63 -3.95 -10.85
N ILE A 333 -16.76 -2.95 -10.98
CA ILE A 333 -16.66 -1.84 -10.04
C ILE A 333 -16.30 -0.57 -10.82
N THR A 334 -16.81 0.57 -10.36
CA THR A 334 -16.45 1.88 -10.89
C THR A 334 -15.69 2.65 -9.84
N LEU A 335 -14.46 3.05 -10.16
CA LEU A 335 -13.64 3.89 -9.29
C LEU A 335 -13.38 5.23 -9.97
N PHE A 336 -13.48 6.30 -9.19
CA PHE A 336 -13.13 7.64 -9.66
C PHE A 336 -11.63 7.88 -9.45
N LEU A 337 -10.88 7.80 -10.54
CA LEU A 337 -9.41 7.82 -10.56
C LEU A 337 -8.90 9.00 -11.39
N LYS A 338 -7.75 9.52 -11.02
CA LYS A 338 -7.07 10.59 -11.75
C LYS A 338 -6.38 10.01 -12.99
N GLN A 339 -6.05 10.81 -14.00
CA GLN A 339 -5.32 10.32 -15.17
C GLN A 339 -3.94 9.78 -14.80
N GLY A 340 -3.57 8.67 -15.42
CA GLY A 340 -2.26 8.07 -15.29
C GLY A 340 -2.20 6.60 -15.70
N PHE A 341 -1.11 5.96 -15.29
CA PHE A 341 -0.89 4.54 -15.43
C PHE A 341 -1.19 3.84 -14.10
N TYR A 342 -1.95 2.75 -14.13
CA TYR A 342 -2.38 2.04 -12.93
C TYR A 342 -2.15 0.53 -13.06
N ASN A 343 -1.44 -0.06 -12.10
CA ASN A 343 -1.47 -1.50 -11.89
C ASN A 343 -2.55 -1.88 -10.87
N TYR A 344 -3.20 -3.02 -11.11
CA TYR A 344 -4.23 -3.55 -10.24
C TYR A 344 -4.31 -5.08 -10.31
N LYS A 345 -4.89 -5.67 -9.27
CA LYS A 345 -5.17 -7.10 -9.17
C LYS A 345 -6.56 -7.36 -8.60
N TYR A 346 -7.05 -8.55 -8.86
CA TYR A 346 -8.26 -9.08 -8.24
C TYR A 346 -7.88 -10.06 -7.13
N ILE A 347 -8.32 -9.76 -5.91
CA ILE A 347 -8.09 -10.60 -4.73
C ILE A 347 -9.42 -11.14 -4.25
N MET A 348 -9.48 -12.45 -4.06
CA MET A 348 -10.60 -13.11 -3.43
C MET A 348 -10.37 -13.16 -1.91
N LYS A 349 -11.39 -12.83 -1.13
CA LYS A 349 -11.39 -12.94 0.33
C LYS A 349 -12.32 -14.06 0.75
N ASP A 350 -11.80 -15.02 1.51
CA ASP A 350 -12.58 -16.14 2.04
C ASP A 350 -12.27 -16.35 3.52
N GLU A 351 -13.31 -16.36 4.35
CA GLU A 351 -13.36 -16.40 5.82
C GLU A 351 -12.36 -15.52 6.56
N ASN A 352 -11.04 -15.75 6.42
CA ASN A 352 -9.94 -14.96 6.98
C ASN A 352 -8.67 -14.92 6.11
N LYS A 353 -8.71 -15.44 4.88
CA LYS A 353 -7.55 -15.52 3.98
C LYS A 353 -7.83 -14.79 2.67
N ASN A 354 -6.79 -14.10 2.20
CA ASN A 354 -6.78 -13.44 0.92
C ASN A 354 -6.05 -14.32 -0.09
N TYR A 355 -6.62 -14.48 -1.27
CA TYR A 355 -6.07 -15.31 -2.33
C TYR A 355 -5.98 -14.52 -3.63
N GLU A 356 -4.81 -14.55 -4.25
CA GLU A 356 -4.68 -14.29 -5.69
C GLU A 356 -5.35 -15.44 -6.45
N MET A 357 -6.07 -15.11 -7.51
CA MET A 357 -6.90 -16.06 -8.26
C MET A 357 -6.08 -17.07 -9.09
N ALA A 358 -4.81 -16.77 -9.35
CA ALA A 358 -3.82 -17.65 -9.97
C ALA A 358 -2.43 -17.38 -9.36
N ASN A 359 -1.53 -18.38 -9.45
CA ASN A 359 -0.19 -18.28 -8.89
C ASN A 359 0.81 -19.00 -9.80
N PHE A 360 1.84 -18.29 -10.23
CA PHE A 360 2.92 -18.81 -11.08
C PHE A 360 4.26 -18.47 -10.46
N TRP A 361 5.16 -19.45 -10.36
CA TRP A 361 6.50 -19.22 -9.84
C TRP A 361 7.32 -18.25 -10.71
N GLN A 362 7.01 -18.15 -12.01
CA GLN A 362 7.71 -17.29 -12.98
C GLN A 362 7.45 -15.79 -12.78
N THR A 363 6.35 -15.42 -12.12
CA THR A 363 5.89 -14.03 -12.03
C THR A 363 6.95 -13.12 -11.44
N GLU A 364 7.17 -11.97 -12.06
CA GLU A 364 8.08 -10.96 -11.55
C GLU A 364 7.49 -10.33 -10.28
N ASN A 365 8.24 -10.39 -9.17
CA ASN A 365 7.86 -9.77 -7.91
C ASN A 365 9.10 -9.16 -7.26
N GLU A 366 8.92 -8.02 -6.63
CA GLU A 366 9.93 -7.35 -5.81
C GLU A 366 9.76 -7.74 -4.34
N TYR A 367 10.78 -8.32 -3.73
CA TYR A 367 10.75 -8.66 -2.30
C TYR A 367 11.64 -7.70 -1.51
N THR A 368 11.10 -7.20 -0.40
CA THR A 368 11.86 -6.39 0.55
C THR A 368 11.81 -7.00 1.94
N ALA A 369 12.98 -7.33 2.49
CA ALA A 369 13.14 -7.88 3.82
C ALA A 369 13.75 -6.83 4.76
N LEU A 370 13.11 -6.60 5.91
CA LEU A 370 13.55 -5.70 6.97
C LEU A 370 13.82 -6.50 8.24
N LEU A 371 15.03 -6.35 8.78
CA LEU A 371 15.40 -6.95 10.06
C LEU A 371 15.24 -5.95 11.19
N TYR A 372 14.35 -6.28 12.12
CA TYR A 372 14.12 -5.54 13.35
C TYR A 372 14.87 -6.17 14.52
N GLU A 373 15.45 -5.34 15.36
CA GLU A 373 16.10 -5.71 16.62
C GLU A 373 15.40 -4.98 17.78
N LYS A 374 15.19 -5.68 18.89
CA LYS A 374 14.83 -5.08 20.17
C LYS A 374 15.75 -5.62 21.25
N ARG A 375 16.44 -4.72 21.94
CA ARG A 375 17.29 -5.03 23.09
C ARG A 375 16.47 -5.01 24.39
N PRO A 376 16.92 -5.69 25.46
CA PRO A 376 16.19 -5.75 26.73
C PRO A 376 15.91 -4.38 27.36
N ASP A 377 16.82 -3.43 27.18
CA ASP A 377 16.76 -2.06 27.68
C ASP A 377 15.96 -1.11 26.78
N GLU A 378 15.50 -1.58 25.61
CA GLU A 378 14.82 -0.76 24.62
C GLU A 378 13.31 -0.99 24.60
N ASN A 379 12.56 0.10 24.50
CA ASN A 379 11.09 0.07 24.48
C ASN A 379 10.48 -0.10 23.08
N TYR A 380 11.30 -0.21 22.03
CA TYR A 380 10.85 -0.30 20.64
C TYR A 380 11.76 -1.18 19.79
N PHE A 381 11.29 -1.52 18.59
CA PHE A 381 12.08 -2.27 17.60
C PHE A 381 12.78 -1.30 16.63
N LYS A 382 14.09 -1.42 16.52
CA LYS A 382 14.93 -0.68 15.57
C LYS A 382 15.10 -1.48 14.29
N ILE A 383 15.16 -0.80 13.15
CA ILE A 383 15.54 -1.43 11.89
C ILE A 383 17.06 -1.46 11.79
N LYS A 384 17.63 -2.66 11.64
CA LYS A 384 19.08 -2.90 11.56
C LYS A 384 19.58 -3.21 10.16
N ALA A 385 18.76 -3.83 9.33
CA ALA A 385 19.15 -4.18 7.97
C ALA A 385 17.97 -4.20 7.00
N ILE A 386 18.27 -3.98 5.72
CA ILE A 386 17.36 -4.18 4.60
C ILE A 386 18.01 -5.11 3.58
N ALA A 387 17.20 -5.92 2.91
CA ALA A 387 17.58 -6.62 1.70
C ALA A 387 16.44 -6.49 0.69
N THR A 388 16.76 -6.27 -0.58
CA THR A 388 15.80 -6.16 -1.66
C THR A 388 16.27 -7.00 -2.84
N ASN A 389 15.37 -7.74 -3.47
CA ASN A 389 15.66 -8.38 -4.75
C ASN A 389 14.37 -8.59 -5.56
N ASN A 390 14.50 -8.64 -6.87
CA ASN A 390 13.41 -8.88 -7.82
C ASN A 390 13.55 -10.29 -8.40
N SER A 391 12.44 -10.98 -8.62
CA SER A 391 12.41 -12.36 -9.12
C SER A 391 12.55 -12.48 -10.65
N SER A 392 13.01 -11.45 -11.36
CA SER A 392 13.35 -11.51 -12.79
C SER A 392 14.47 -12.51 -13.06
N ASN A 393 15.41 -12.66 -12.11
CA ASN A 393 16.50 -13.64 -12.16
C ASN A 393 16.32 -14.69 -11.05
N ILE A 394 15.51 -15.72 -11.32
CA ILE A 394 15.35 -16.87 -10.40
C ILE A 394 16.53 -17.82 -10.58
N VAL A 395 17.26 -18.08 -9.49
CA VAL A 395 18.32 -19.08 -9.46
C VAL A 395 17.67 -20.44 -9.28
N ASN A 396 17.88 -21.36 -10.22
CA ASN A 396 17.34 -22.73 -10.12
C ASN A 396 18.07 -23.58 -9.07
#